data_AF-A0A0W8I905-F1
#
_entry.id   AF-A0A0W8I905-F1
#
_cell.length_a   1.000
_cell.length_b   1.000
_cell.length_c   1.000
_cell.angle_alpha   90.00
_cell.angle_beta   90.00
_cell.angle_gamma   90.00
#
_symmetry.space_group_name_H-M   'P 1'
#
loop_
_entity.id
_entity.type
_entity.pdbx_description
1 polymer ?
#
loop_
_entity_poly.entity_id
_entity_poly.type
_entity_poly.pdbx_seq_one_letter_code
_entity_poly.pdbx_strand_id
1 'polypeptide(L)'
;MSPRADQPKRRKFTAEFKAAILAEYDAADRGERGAILRREGLYSSHIIEWRKAAAAGAQAGLAGPPRDRRDKEMQALRARAEKAEAELARTKAALDLVGKAHALLETLSESAEQPPRSRR
;
A
#
# COMPACT_ATOMS: atom_id res chain seq x y z
N MET A 1 -2.48 -32.86 16.90
CA MET A 1 -1.52 -33.55 16.01
C MET A 1 -0.52 -32.53 15.49
N SER A 2 0.59 -32.31 16.20
CA SER A 2 1.60 -31.32 15.80
C SER A 2 2.44 -31.85 14.64
N PRO A 3 2.83 -31.02 13.66
CA PRO A 3 3.73 -31.46 12.59
C PRO A 3 5.04 -31.96 13.21
N ARG A 4 5.46 -33.16 12.80
CA ARG A 4 6.59 -33.92 13.36
C ARG A 4 7.89 -33.09 13.26
N ALA A 5 8.54 -32.85 14.39
CA ALA A 5 9.78 -32.09 14.51
C ALA A 5 11.02 -32.76 13.87
N ASP A 6 10.84 -33.93 13.24
CA ASP A 6 11.91 -34.82 12.76
C ASP A 6 11.99 -34.91 11.23
N GLN A 7 11.43 -33.92 10.51
CA GLN A 7 11.52 -33.90 9.04
C GLN A 7 12.80 -33.19 8.57
N PRO A 8 13.57 -33.76 7.62
CA PRO A 8 14.77 -33.12 7.10
C PRO A 8 14.46 -31.75 6.49
N LYS A 9 15.11 -30.71 7.01
CA LYS A 9 14.92 -29.32 6.59
C LYS A 9 15.65 -29.07 5.28
N ARG A 10 14.91 -28.77 4.21
CA ARG A 10 15.49 -28.40 2.91
C ARG A 10 16.29 -27.10 3.03
N ARG A 11 17.48 -27.06 2.42
CA ARG A 11 18.32 -25.85 2.33
C ARG A 11 17.57 -24.75 1.58
N LYS A 12 17.65 -23.51 2.08
CA LYS A 12 17.15 -22.31 1.41
C LYS A 12 18.33 -21.45 0.96
N PHE A 13 18.32 -21.02 -0.30
CA PHE A 13 19.34 -20.14 -0.86
C PHE A 13 18.85 -18.69 -0.79
N THR A 14 19.61 -17.82 -0.13
CA THR A 14 19.32 -16.37 -0.05
C THR A 14 19.56 -15.69 -1.41
N ALA A 15 18.98 -14.52 -1.63
CA ALA A 15 19.18 -13.77 -2.87
C ALA A 15 20.66 -13.40 -3.08
N GLU A 16 21.33 -12.94 -2.01
CA GLU A 16 22.76 -12.62 -1.98
C GLU A 16 23.62 -13.82 -2.38
N PHE A 17 23.35 -15.00 -1.81
CA PHE A 17 24.07 -16.22 -2.15
C PHE A 17 23.92 -16.57 -3.63
N LYS A 18 22.69 -16.50 -4.15
CA LYS A 18 22.44 -16.77 -5.57
C LYS A 18 23.19 -15.78 -6.47
N ALA A 19 23.18 -14.50 -6.13
CA ALA A 19 23.87 -13.46 -6.89
C ALA A 19 25.39 -13.66 -6.90
N ALA A 20 25.98 -13.98 -5.74
CA ALA A 20 27.41 -14.26 -5.62
C ALA A 20 27.83 -15.46 -6.48
N ILE A 21 27.08 -16.58 -6.41
CA ILE A 21 27.37 -17.76 -7.23
C ILE A 21 27.19 -17.49 -8.72
N LEU A 22 26.15 -16.73 -9.12
CA LEU A 22 25.98 -16.35 -10.52
C LEU A 22 27.18 -15.52 -11.02
N ALA A 23 27.63 -14.54 -10.23
CA ALA A 23 28.78 -13.70 -10.59
C ALA A 23 30.08 -14.52 -10.71
N GLU A 24 30.36 -15.40 -9.75
CA GLU A 24 31.52 -16.30 -9.79
C GLU A 24 31.44 -17.24 -11.00
N TYR A 25 30.26 -17.83 -11.27
CA TYR A 25 30.04 -18.72 -12.40
C TYR A 25 30.19 -18.02 -13.75
N ASP A 26 29.77 -16.76 -13.86
CA ASP A 26 29.90 -15.95 -15.08
C ASP A 26 31.34 -15.51 -15.35
N ALA A 27 32.11 -15.21 -14.29
CA ALA A 27 33.53 -14.88 -14.39
C ALA A 27 34.44 -16.10 -14.67
N ALA A 28 34.00 -17.30 -14.31
CA ALA A 28 34.79 -18.51 -14.43
C ALA A 28 34.84 -19.09 -15.85
N ASP A 29 35.99 -19.69 -16.18
CA ASP A 29 36.20 -20.45 -17.40
C ASP A 29 35.34 -21.73 -17.44
N ARG A 30 35.12 -22.28 -18.65
CA ARG A 30 34.23 -23.44 -18.84
C ARG A 30 34.62 -24.64 -17.96
N GLY A 31 35.92 -24.88 -17.76
CA GLY A 31 36.42 -25.98 -16.93
C GLY A 31 36.22 -25.76 -15.42
N GLU A 32 36.22 -24.51 -14.98
CA GLU A 32 36.16 -24.14 -13.57
C GLU A 32 34.72 -24.05 -13.03
N ARG A 33 33.77 -23.76 -13.92
CA ARG A 33 32.33 -23.75 -13.61
C ARG A 33 31.85 -25.03 -12.92
N GLY A 34 32.35 -26.18 -13.34
CA GLY A 34 32.02 -27.46 -12.72
C GLY A 34 32.54 -27.60 -11.29
N ALA A 35 33.69 -27.00 -10.96
CA ALA A 35 34.25 -27.01 -9.62
C ALA A 35 33.42 -26.13 -8.66
N ILE A 36 32.98 -24.96 -9.12
CA ILE A 36 32.09 -24.06 -8.36
C ILE A 36 30.79 -24.78 -7.97
N LEU A 37 30.15 -25.44 -8.94
CA LEU A 37 28.90 -26.15 -8.70
C LEU A 37 29.08 -27.31 -7.70
N ARG A 38 30.16 -28.08 -7.80
CA ARG A 38 30.45 -29.18 -6.88
C ARG A 38 30.74 -28.70 -5.46
N ARG A 39 31.48 -27.59 -5.31
CA ARG A 39 31.80 -26.98 -4.00
C ARG A 39 30.54 -26.63 -3.23
N GLU A 40 29.52 -26.12 -3.93
CA GLU A 40 28.28 -25.65 -3.32
C GLU A 40 27.15 -26.69 -3.30
N GLY A 41 27.35 -27.85 -3.92
CA GLY A 41 26.32 -28.88 -4.10
C GLY A 41 25.19 -28.45 -5.04
N LEU A 42 25.51 -27.68 -6.07
CA LEU A 42 24.56 -27.10 -7.02
C LEU A 42 24.54 -27.88 -8.34
N TYR A 43 23.39 -27.82 -9.02
CA TYR A 43 23.22 -28.32 -10.38
C TYR A 43 23.14 -27.16 -11.37
N SER A 44 23.47 -27.41 -12.64
CA SER A 44 23.35 -26.41 -13.71
C SER A 44 21.94 -25.82 -13.84
N SER A 45 20.91 -26.60 -13.51
CA SER A 45 19.51 -26.13 -13.43
C SER A 45 19.33 -24.97 -12.46
N HIS A 46 20.07 -24.94 -11.34
CA HIS A 46 20.01 -23.82 -10.39
C HIS A 46 20.48 -22.53 -11.05
N ILE A 47 21.57 -22.58 -11.81
CA ILE A 47 22.11 -21.41 -12.52
C ILE A 47 21.09 -20.88 -13.53
N ILE A 48 20.49 -21.76 -14.33
CA ILE A 48 19.47 -21.39 -15.32
C ILE A 48 18.27 -20.73 -14.63
N GLU A 49 17.73 -21.36 -13.59
CA GLU A 49 16.55 -20.86 -12.89
C GLU A 49 16.85 -19.55 -12.15
N TRP A 50 18.04 -19.39 -11.57
CA TRP A 50 18.40 -18.15 -10.90
C TRP A 50 18.63 -16.99 -11.88
N ARG A 51 19.17 -17.26 -13.08
CA ARG A 51 19.26 -16.23 -14.13
C ARG A 51 17.89 -15.78 -14.62
N LYS A 52 16.97 -16.72 -14.84
CA LYS A 52 15.58 -16.38 -15.19
C LYS A 52 14.92 -15.54 -14.11
N ALA A 53 15.07 -15.93 -12.84
CA ALA A 53 14.53 -15.19 -11.71
C ALA A 53 15.15 -13.78 -11.59
N ALA A 54 16.46 -13.64 -11.80
CA ALA A 54 17.14 -12.35 -11.80
C ALA A 54 16.65 -11.44 -12.93
N ALA A 55 16.52 -11.97 -14.15
CA ALA A 55 15.98 -11.22 -15.29
C ALA A 55 14.53 -10.77 -15.07
N ALA A 56 13.67 -11.68 -14.58
CA ALA A 56 12.29 -11.35 -14.25
C ALA A 56 12.19 -10.29 -13.13
N GLY A 57 13.06 -10.40 -12.10
CA GLY A 57 13.16 -9.42 -11.03
C GLY A 57 13.61 -8.04 -11.53
N ALA A 58 14.59 -7.98 -12.42
CA ALA A 58 15.04 -6.73 -13.05
C ALA A 58 13.92 -6.08 -13.87
N GLN A 59 13.19 -6.88 -14.66
CA GLN A 59 12.03 -6.40 -15.41
C GLN A 59 10.91 -5.89 -14.50
N ALA A 60 10.59 -6.61 -13.43
CA ALA A 60 9.59 -6.17 -12.46
C ALA A 60 10.00 -4.88 -11.73
N GLY A 61 11.30 -4.73 -11.40
CA GLY A 61 11.84 -3.52 -10.80
C GLY A 61 11.71 -2.29 -11.72
N LEU A 62 11.86 -2.47 -13.03
CA LEU A 62 11.68 -1.42 -14.03
C LEU A 62 10.20 -1.13 -14.33
N ALA A 63 9.31 -2.12 -14.20
CA ALA A 63 7.89 -2.00 -14.55
C ALA A 63 7.06 -1.19 -13.53
N GLY A 64 7.62 -0.84 -12.37
CA GLY A 64 6.90 -0.17 -11.28
C GLY A 64 5.83 -1.07 -10.64
N PRO A 65 5.12 -0.58 -9.61
CA PRO A 65 4.11 -1.37 -8.91
C PRO A 65 2.96 -1.77 -9.86
N PRO A 66 2.38 -2.99 -9.67
CA PRO A 66 1.31 -3.49 -10.52
C PRO A 66 0.18 -2.47 -10.65
N ARG A 67 -0.20 -2.15 -11.89
CA ARG A 67 -1.21 -1.13 -12.21
C ARG A 67 -2.53 -1.35 -11.46
N ASP A 68 -2.97 -2.61 -11.35
CA ASP A 68 -4.18 -3.01 -10.63
C ASP A 68 -4.18 -2.60 -9.14
N ARG A 69 -3.02 -2.70 -8.46
CA ARG A 69 -2.93 -2.28 -7.05
C ARG A 69 -3.09 -0.77 -6.91
N ARG A 70 -2.45 0.01 -7.79
CA ARG A 70 -2.57 1.48 -7.81
C ARG A 70 -4.00 1.92 -8.12
N ASP A 71 -4.65 1.27 -9.08
CA ASP A 71 -6.01 1.59 -9.48
C ASP A 71 -7.01 1.30 -8.34
N LYS A 72 -6.84 0.18 -7.62
CA LYS A 72 -7.62 -0.15 -6.41
C LYS A 72 -7.42 0.87 -5.28
N GLU A 73 -6.17 1.23 -5.00
CA GLU A 73 -5.86 2.24 -3.98
C GLU A 73 -6.46 3.61 -4.35
N MET A 74 -6.38 4.00 -5.62
CA MET A 74 -6.96 5.24 -6.13
C MET A 74 -8.49 5.25 -6.04
N GLN A 75 -9.17 4.15 -6.36
CA GLN A 75 -10.62 4.02 -6.19
C GLN A 75 -11.01 4.11 -4.70
N ALA A 76 -10.28 3.43 -3.82
CA ALA A 76 -10.54 3.49 -2.38
C ALA A 76 -10.36 4.90 -1.81
N LEU A 77 -9.34 5.64 -2.27
CA LEU A 77 -9.11 7.02 -1.89
C LEU A 77 -10.22 7.95 -2.40
N ARG A 78 -10.67 7.80 -3.65
CA ARG A 78 -11.79 8.57 -4.20
C ARG A 78 -13.08 8.35 -3.41
N ALA A 79 -13.43 7.10 -3.12
CA ALA A 79 -14.62 6.79 -2.33
C ALA A 79 -14.56 7.38 -0.91
N ARG A 80 -13.36 7.49 -0.31
CA ARG A 80 -13.18 8.17 0.98
C ARG A 80 -13.33 9.68 0.87
N ALA A 81 -12.78 10.28 -0.19
CA ALA A 81 -12.91 11.71 -0.44
C ALA A 81 -14.39 12.10 -0.63
N GLU A 82 -15.14 11.37 -1.45
CA GLU A 82 -16.56 11.60 -1.66
C GLU A 82 -17.37 11.52 -0.36
N LYS A 83 -17.10 10.52 0.48
CA LYS A 83 -17.75 10.39 1.79
C LYS A 83 -17.40 11.56 2.71
N ALA A 84 -16.13 11.96 2.76
CA ALA A 84 -15.70 13.08 3.58
C ALA A 84 -16.32 14.40 3.11
N GLU A 85 -16.41 14.62 1.80
CA GLU A 85 -17.08 15.78 1.22
C GLU A 85 -18.58 15.80 1.53
N ALA A 86 -19.26 14.65 1.48
CA ALA A 86 -20.67 14.54 1.84
C ALA A 86 -20.93 14.86 3.33
N GLU A 87 -20.09 14.35 4.24
CA GLU A 87 -20.19 14.69 5.68
C GLU A 87 -19.88 16.17 5.95
N LEU A 88 -18.91 16.73 5.23
CA LEU A 88 -18.58 18.14 5.33
C LEU A 88 -19.74 19.02 4.83
N ALA A 89 -20.40 18.63 3.74
CA ALA A 89 -21.61 19.31 3.25
C ALA A 89 -22.74 19.23 4.28
N ARG A 90 -22.96 18.07 4.90
CA ARG A 90 -23.99 17.88 5.92
C ARG A 90 -23.74 18.73 7.17
N THR A 91 -22.50 18.75 7.66
CA THR A 91 -22.14 19.54 8.85
C THR A 91 -22.27 21.04 8.60
N LYS A 92 -21.87 21.53 7.42
CA LYS A 92 -22.10 22.92 7.01
C LYS A 92 -23.59 23.28 6.99
N ALA A 93 -24.43 22.43 6.39
CA ALA A 93 -25.88 22.67 6.37
C ALA A 93 -26.50 22.72 7.77
N ALA A 94 -26.02 21.89 8.70
CA ALA A 94 -26.45 21.92 10.10
C ALA A 94 -26.04 23.24 10.79
N LEU A 95 -24.81 23.72 10.56
CA LEU A 95 -24.35 25.00 11.10
C LEU A 95 -25.17 26.17 10.55
N ASP A 96 -25.49 26.17 9.26
CA ASP A 96 -26.34 27.21 8.65
C ASP A 96 -27.73 27.23 9.28
N LEU A 97 -28.33 26.06 9.55
CA LEU A 97 -29.63 25.96 10.20
C LEU A 97 -29.58 26.52 11.63
N VAL A 98 -28.55 26.16 12.40
CA VAL A 98 -28.36 26.67 13.77
C VAL A 98 -28.15 28.19 13.76
N GLY A 99 -27.35 28.71 12.84
CA GLY A 99 -27.14 30.15 12.67
C GLY A 99 -28.45 30.89 12.36
N LYS A 100 -29.28 30.36 11.46
CA LYS A 100 -30.61 30.93 11.16
C LYS A 100 -31.56 30.87 12.35
N ALA A 101 -31.57 29.76 13.11
CA ALA A 101 -32.40 29.63 14.30
C ALA A 101 -31.98 30.64 15.38
N HIS A 102 -30.68 30.82 15.60
CA HIS A 102 -30.17 31.82 16.54
C HIS A 102 -30.57 33.24 16.13
N ALA A 103 -30.39 33.61 14.86
CA ALA A 103 -30.82 34.91 14.35
C ALA A 103 -32.32 35.16 14.54
N LEU A 104 -33.16 34.14 14.30
CA LEU A 104 -34.60 34.25 14.54
C LEU A 104 -34.92 34.46 16.03
N LEU A 105 -34.23 33.75 16.93
CA LEU A 105 -34.41 33.95 18.38
C LEU A 105 -34.03 35.37 18.82
N GLU A 106 -32.95 35.95 18.28
CA GLU A 106 -32.58 37.35 18.55
C GLU A 106 -33.71 38.31 18.11
N THR A 107 -34.27 38.15 16.92
CA THR A 107 -35.37 39.03 16.47
C THR A 107 -36.63 38.94 17.33
N LEU A 108 -36.95 37.74 17.84
CA LEU A 108 -38.07 37.53 18.76
C LEU A 108 -37.77 38.15 20.13
N SER A 109 -36.53 38.05 20.61
CA SER A 109 -36.09 38.65 21.87
C SER A 109 -36.18 40.17 21.82
N GLU A 110 -35.63 40.80 20.79
CA GLU A 110 -35.70 42.26 20.59
C GLU A 110 -37.14 42.77 20.46
N SER A 111 -38.03 41.98 19.87
CA SER A 111 -39.46 42.32 19.75
C SER A 111 -40.21 42.21 21.09
N ALA A 112 -39.77 41.31 21.97
CA ALA A 112 -40.37 41.12 23.29
C ALA A 112 -39.97 42.22 24.30
N GLU A 113 -38.82 42.88 24.09
CA GLU A 113 -38.32 43.95 24.95
C GLU A 113 -38.86 45.35 24.60
N GLN A 114 -39.62 45.52 23.50
CA GLN A 114 -40.25 46.80 23.20
C GLN A 114 -41.44 47.06 24.13
N PRO A 115 -41.41 48.09 25.01
CA PRO A 115 -42.54 48.43 25.87
C PRO A 115 -43.73 48.89 25.02
N PRO A 116 -44.98 48.72 25.49
CA PRO A 116 -46.16 49.10 24.73
C PRO A 116 -46.09 50.60 24.39
N ARG A 117 -46.09 50.91 23.08
CA ARG A 117 -46.14 52.29 22.60
C ARG A 117 -47.42 52.95 23.11
N SER A 118 -47.29 53.82 24.10
CA SER A 118 -48.40 54.63 24.60
C SER A 118 -48.95 55.47 23.45
N ARG A 119 -50.19 55.18 23.02
CA ARG A 119 -50.93 56.07 22.11
C ARG A 119 -51.39 57.28 22.91
N ARG A 120 -51.03 58.47 22.43
CA ARG A 120 -51.51 59.76 22.91
C ARG A 120 -52.82 60.12 22.22
#